data_AF-A0A133Z075-F1
#
_entry.id   AF-A0A133Z075-F1
#
_cell.length_a   1.000
_cell.length_b   1.000
_cell.length_c   1.000
_cell.angle_alpha   90.00
_cell.angle_beta   90.00
_cell.angle_gamma   90.00
#
_symmetry.space_group_name_H-M   'P 1'
#
loop_
_entity.id
_entity.type
_entity.pdbx_description
1 polymer ?
#
loop_
_entity_poly.entity_id
_entity_poly.type
_entity_poly.pdbx_seq_one_letter_code
_entity_poly.pdbx_strand_id
1 'polypeptide(L)'
;MKGAFDVKISLNLAQERELHRLIDYERSLAEANADPLFRCAFPYRPDNDLQAELIDLKVLSLKQGGRGNMVVISSYGYSYFPEKARLEMRNQQNARRDVKLIAIAALFSAAAMGIGFLLGLLAR
;
A
#
# COMPACT_ATOMS: atom_id res chain seq x y z
N MET A 1 -5.18 24.30 8.99
CA MET A 1 -3.78 23.99 8.64
C MET A 1 -3.72 22.56 8.14
N LYS A 2 -3.35 22.37 6.87
CA LYS A 2 -3.18 21.07 6.21
C LYS A 2 -2.07 20.32 6.93
N GLY A 3 -2.43 19.35 7.76
CA GLY A 3 -1.48 18.37 8.26
C GLY A 3 -0.94 17.62 7.05
N ALA A 4 0.35 17.82 6.78
CA ALA A 4 1.08 16.99 5.84
C ALA A 4 0.80 15.53 6.19
N PHE A 5 0.28 14.77 5.23
CA PHE A 5 0.08 13.33 5.32
C PHE A 5 1.47 12.68 5.24
N ASP A 6 2.27 12.90 6.27
CA ASP A 6 3.60 12.33 6.41
C ASP A 6 3.46 11.09 7.26
N VAL A 7 3.03 9.97 6.67
CA VAL A 7 3.48 8.72 7.26
C VAL A 7 3.70 7.62 6.24
N LYS A 8 5.00 7.34 6.12
CA LYS A 8 5.69 6.17 5.60
C LYS A 8 5.43 4.95 6.52
N ILE A 9 4.18 4.66 6.91
CA ILE A 9 3.89 3.48 7.75
C ILE A 9 3.97 2.26 6.85
N SER A 10 4.93 1.40 7.15
CA SER A 10 4.97 0.04 6.63
C SER A 10 4.38 -0.85 7.71
N LEU A 11 3.18 -1.37 7.49
CA LEU A 11 2.64 -2.42 8.35
C LEU A 11 3.36 -3.74 8.05
N ASN A 12 3.61 -4.52 9.09
CA ASN A 12 4.05 -5.90 8.90
C ASN A 12 2.88 -6.77 8.40
N LEU A 13 3.17 -7.99 7.93
CA LEU A 13 2.15 -8.87 7.34
C LEU A 13 1.01 -9.19 8.32
N ALA A 14 1.29 -9.36 9.61
CA ALA A 14 0.27 -9.67 10.60
C ALA A 14 -0.67 -8.48 10.84
N GLN A 15 -0.10 -7.27 10.95
CA GLN A 15 -0.82 -6.01 11.06
C GLN A 15 -1.69 -5.73 9.82
N GLU A 16 -1.17 -5.98 8.62
CA GLU A 16 -1.94 -5.85 7.39
C GLU A 16 -3.12 -6.82 7.35
N ARG A 17 -2.90 -8.08 7.72
CA ARG A 17 -3.97 -9.09 7.76
C ARG A 17 -5.03 -8.75 8.80
N GLU A 18 -4.63 -8.23 9.96
CA GLU A 18 -5.56 -7.76 10.99
C GLU A 18 -6.40 -6.60 10.46
N LEU A 19 -5.76 -5.56 9.91
CA LEU A 19 -6.45 -4.40 9.36
C LEU A 19 -7.42 -4.79 8.24
N HIS A 20 -7.00 -5.68 7.34
CA HIS A 20 -7.86 -6.21 6.28
C HIS A 20 -9.09 -6.91 6.86
N ARG A 21 -8.90 -7.77 7.87
CA ARG A 21 -9.99 -8.49 8.53
C ARG A 21 -11.00 -7.54 9.18
N LEU A 22 -10.51 -6.49 9.84
CA LEU A 22 -11.38 -5.48 10.47
C LEU A 22 -12.20 -4.71 9.43
N ILE A 23 -11.59 -4.34 8.31
CA ILE A 23 -12.29 -3.66 7.21
C ILE A 23 -13.33 -4.58 6.57
N ASP A 24 -13.00 -5.84 6.31
CA ASP A 24 -13.94 -6.81 5.73
C ASP A 24 -15.11 -7.08 6.67
N TYR A 25 -14.83 -7.20 7.97
CA TYR A 25 -15.88 -7.36 8.97
C TYR A 25 -16.82 -6.16 8.99
N GLU A 26 -16.28 -4.93 8.99
CA GLU A 26 -17.09 -3.71 8.92
C GLU A 26 -17.96 -3.66 7.66
N ARG A 27 -17.39 -3.99 6.49
CA ARG A 27 -18.13 -4.05 5.22
C ARG A 27 -19.26 -5.07 5.26
N SER A 28 -19.01 -6.26 5.81
CA SER A 28 -20.04 -7.30 5.93
C SER A 28 -21.23 -6.84 6.79
N LEU A 29 -20.97 -6.05 7.84
CA LEU A 29 -22.02 -5.47 8.68
C LEU A 29 -22.72 -4.29 7.99
N ALA A 30 -21.99 -3.47 7.23
CA ALA A 30 -22.56 -2.38 6.44
C ALA A 30 -23.56 -2.93 5.40
N GLU A 31 -23.21 -4.01 4.71
CA GLU A 31 -24.08 -4.74 3.78
C GLU A 31 -25.32 -5.30 4.49
N ALA A 32 -25.13 -5.96 5.64
CA ALA A 32 -26.23 -6.51 6.42
C ALA A 32 -27.21 -5.45 6.94
N ASN A 33 -26.72 -4.25 7.26
CA ASN A 33 -27.53 -3.14 7.76
C ASN A 33 -28.04 -2.19 6.66
N ALA A 34 -27.70 -2.43 5.39
CA ALA A 34 -27.98 -1.54 4.26
C ALA A 34 -27.52 -0.08 4.47
N ASP A 35 -26.47 0.13 5.27
CA ASP A 35 -25.91 1.45 5.59
C ASP A 35 -24.47 1.56 5.06
N PRO A 36 -24.24 2.30 3.97
CA PRO A 36 -22.92 2.45 3.36
C PRO A 36 -21.96 3.31 4.19
N LEU A 37 -22.46 4.04 5.20
CA LEU A 37 -21.66 4.87 6.10
C LEU A 37 -21.41 4.19 7.45
N PHE A 38 -21.84 2.94 7.61
CA PHE A 38 -21.67 2.19 8.84
C PHE A 38 -20.18 2.08 9.20
N ARG A 39 -19.82 2.59 10.37
CA ARG A 39 -18.49 2.43 10.97
C ARG A 39 -18.60 1.63 12.25
N CYS A 40 -17.83 0.56 12.32
CA CYS A 40 -17.85 -0.35 13.44
C CYS A 40 -16.95 0.17 14.56
N ALA A 41 -17.42 -0.02 15.80
CA ALA A 41 -16.59 0.06 16.98
C ALA A 41 -16.26 -1.35 17.46
N PHE A 42 -14.98 -1.65 17.55
CA PHE A 42 -14.45 -2.93 17.99
C PHE A 42 -14.19 -2.91 19.50
N PRO A 43 -14.33 -4.04 20.20
CA PRO A 43 -13.95 -4.13 21.61
C PRO A 43 -12.46 -3.83 21.80
N TYR A 44 -12.14 -2.99 22.78
CA TYR A 44 -10.75 -2.81 23.22
C TYR A 44 -10.30 -4.06 24.00
N ARG A 45 -9.16 -4.62 23.60
CA ARG A 45 -8.54 -5.81 24.18
C ARG A 45 -7.09 -5.47 24.53
N PRO A 46 -6.79 -5.14 25.81
CA PRO A 46 -5.45 -4.74 26.21
C PRO A 46 -4.42 -5.88 26.07
N ASP A 47 -4.87 -7.13 26.13
CA ASP A 47 -4.00 -8.31 26.00
C ASP A 47 -3.67 -8.68 24.54
N ASN A 48 -4.20 -7.92 23.57
CA ASN A 48 -3.95 -8.17 22.15
C ASN A 48 -2.85 -7.24 21.63
N ASP A 49 -1.63 -7.77 21.55
CA ASP A 49 -0.45 -7.05 21.07
C ASP A 49 -0.66 -6.42 19.69
N LEU A 50 -1.31 -7.12 18.75
CA LEU A 50 -1.60 -6.59 17.41
C LEU A 50 -2.52 -5.37 17.45
N GLN A 51 -3.50 -5.37 18.35
CA GLN A 51 -4.39 -4.23 18.50
C GLN A 51 -3.65 -3.04 19.11
N ALA A 52 -2.79 -3.29 20.11
CA ALA A 52 -1.95 -2.26 20.72
C ALA A 52 -0.99 -1.63 19.69
N GLU A 53 -0.27 -2.46 18.92
CA GLU A 53 0.64 -2.00 17.86
C GLU A 53 -0.08 -1.16 16.80
N LEU A 54 -1.27 -1.58 16.36
CA LEU A 54 -2.07 -0.83 15.38
C LEU A 54 -2.61 0.49 15.93
N ILE A 55 -2.85 0.58 17.24
CA ILE A 55 -3.19 1.84 17.93
C ILE A 55 -1.97 2.76 17.99
N ASP A 56 -0.79 2.23 18.34
CA ASP A 56 0.47 3.00 18.39
C ASP A 56 0.85 3.57 17.02
N LEU A 57 0.59 2.80 15.95
CA LEU A 57 0.76 3.23 14.56
C LEU A 57 -0.36 4.16 14.07
N LYS A 58 -1.32 4.52 14.91
CA LYS A 58 -2.47 5.39 14.60
C LYS A 58 -3.37 4.88 13.47
N VAL A 59 -3.24 3.61 13.10
CA VAL A 59 -4.12 2.92 12.15
C VAL A 59 -5.48 2.65 12.81
N LEU A 60 -5.45 2.31 14.09
CA LEU A 60 -6.60 2.23 14.96
C LEU A 60 -6.62 3.40 15.93
N SER A 61 -7.82 3.78 16.39
CA SER A 61 -8.02 4.86 17.34
C SER A 61 -8.84 4.38 18.52
N LEU A 62 -8.29 4.57 19.72
CA LEU A 62 -9.00 4.32 20.97
C LEU A 62 -10.02 5.44 21.21
N LYS A 63 -11.27 5.06 21.49
CA LYS A 63 -12.36 5.96 21.84
C LYS A 63 -13.04 5.50 23.12
N GLN A 64 -13.51 6.45 23.91
CA GLN A 64 -14.36 6.18 25.06
C GLN A 64 -15.82 6.12 24.57
N GLY A 65 -16.47 4.98 24.78
CA GLY A 65 -17.88 4.78 24.49
C GLY A 65 -18.69 4.63 25.78
N GLY A 66 -20.02 4.68 25.66
CA GLY A 66 -20.93 4.49 26.81
C GLY A 66 -20.83 3.11 27.49
N ARG A 67 -20.20 2.13 26.83
CA ARG A 67 -19.95 0.77 27.36
C ARG A 67 -18.48 0.50 27.69
N GLY A 68 -17.65 1.54 27.74
CA GLY A 68 -16.20 1.46 28.00
C GLY A 68 -15.34 1.76 26.78
N ASN A 69 -14.06 1.40 26.86
CA ASN A 69 -13.08 1.62 25.80
C ASN A 69 -13.43 0.80 24.55
N MET A 70 -13.42 1.46 23.40
CA MET A 70 -13.63 0.85 22.08
C MET A 70 -12.57 1.33 21.11
N VAL A 71 -12.36 0.55 20.05
CA VAL A 71 -11.37 0.83 19.02
C VAL A 71 -12.08 1.02 17.70
N VAL A 72 -11.71 2.03 16.94
CA VAL A 72 -12.25 2.28 15.59
C VAL A 72 -11.12 2.35 14.59
N ILE A 73 -11.41 1.99 13.34
CA ILE A 73 -10.45 2.22 12.24
C ILE A 73 -10.33 3.73 12.04
N SER A 74 -9.09 4.23 12.06
CA SER A 74 -8.84 5.65 11.85
C SER A 74 -8.93 5.99 10.36
N SER A 75 -9.06 7.27 10.02
CA SER A 75 -8.97 7.71 8.62
C SER A 75 -7.67 7.27 7.95
N TYR A 76 -6.58 7.16 8.72
CA TYR A 76 -5.29 6.67 8.26
C TYR A 76 -5.31 5.16 7.97
N GLY A 77 -5.99 4.37 8.81
CA GLY A 77 -6.18 2.94 8.56
C GLY A 77 -6.98 2.65 7.29
N TYR A 78 -8.01 3.45 6.99
CA TYR A 78 -8.77 3.30 5.75
C TYR A 78 -7.97 3.68 4.49
N SER A 79 -7.03 4.63 4.58
CA SER A 79 -6.22 5.04 3.43
C SER A 79 -5.07 4.09 3.12
N TYR A 80 -4.70 3.19 4.04
CA TYR A 80 -3.53 2.33 3.92
C TYR A 80 -3.49 1.49 2.63
N PHE A 81 -4.50 0.64 2.38
CA PHE A 81 -4.51 -0.23 1.20
C PHE A 81 -4.60 0.54 -0.13
N PRO A 82 -5.45 1.58 -0.28
CA PRO A 82 -5.43 2.43 -1.46
C PRO A 82 -4.07 3.10 -1.73
N GLU A 83 -3.38 3.56 -0.68
CA GLU A 83 -2.05 4.17 -0.80
C GLU A 83 -0.98 3.15 -1.18
N LYS A 84 -1.00 1.97 -0.56
CA LYS A 84 -0.12 0.85 -0.92
C LYS A 84 -0.28 0.46 -2.39
N ALA A 85 -1.52 0.30 -2.87
CA ALA A 85 -1.79 -0.02 -4.27
C ALA A 85 -1.29 1.07 -5.24
N ARG A 86 -1.46 2.35 -4.89
CA ARG A 86 -0.93 3.47 -5.69
C ARG A 86 0.59 3.45 -5.74
N LEU A 87 1.26 3.10 -4.64
CA LEU A 87 2.72 2.99 -4.59
C LEU A 87 3.21 1.83 -5.48
N GLU A 88 2.56 0.67 -5.40
CA GLU A 88 2.86 -0.47 -6.25
C GLU A 88 2.69 -0.16 -7.74
N MET A 89 1.60 0.54 -8.12
CA MET A 89 1.38 0.98 -9.50
C MET A 89 2.49 1.93 -9.99
N ARG A 90 2.90 2.89 -9.15
CA ARG A 90 4.01 3.80 -9.49
C ARG A 90 5.32 3.04 -9.69
N ASN A 91 5.61 2.07 -8.82
CA ASN A 91 6.80 1.25 -8.93
C ASN A 91 6.78 0.39 -10.21
N GLN A 92 5.63 -0.20 -10.56
CA GLN A 92 5.47 -0.93 -11.82
C GLN A 92 5.64 -0.03 -13.05
N GLN A 93 5.12 1.19 -13.02
CA GLN A 93 5.30 2.16 -14.11
C GLN A 93 6.78 2.54 -14.29
N ASN A 94 7.50 2.75 -13.20
CA ASN A 94 8.93 3.05 -13.24
C ASN A 94 9.73 1.87 -13.79
N ALA A 95 9.48 0.65 -13.29
CA ALA A 95 10.14 -0.56 -13.79
C ALA A 95 9.91 -0.77 -15.31
N ARG A 96 8.70 -0.48 -15.81
CA ARG A 96 8.41 -0.55 -17.25
C ARG A 96 9.19 0.48 -18.07
N ARG A 97 9.44 1.67 -17.54
CA ARG A 97 10.25 2.70 -18.21
C ARG A 97 11.70 2.24 -18.29
N ASP A 98 12.24 1.72 -17.20
CA ASP A 98 13.63 1.24 -17.14
C ASP A 98 13.88 0.10 -18.13
N VAL A 99 12.96 -0.87 -18.22
CA VAL A 99 13.05 -1.97 -19.20
C VAL A 99 13.06 -1.45 -20.64
N LYS A 100 12.22 -0.46 -20.97
CA LYS A 100 12.20 0.14 -22.32
C LYS A 100 13.50 0.86 -22.65
N LEU A 101 14.05 1.61 -21.69
CA LEU A 101 15.34 2.29 -21.84
C LEU A 101 16.47 1.28 -22.07
N ILE A 102 16.53 0.22 -21.27
CA ILE A 102 17.52 -0.85 -21.41
C ILE A 102 17.39 -1.53 -22.78
N ALA A 103 16.16 -1.83 -23.24
CA ALA A 103 15.93 -2.45 -24.53
C ALA A 103 16.39 -1.57 -25.72
N ILE A 104 16.11 -0.26 -25.66
CA ILE A 104 16.56 0.69 -26.71
C ILE A 104 18.09 0.81 -26.72
N ALA A 105 18.72 0.89 -25.55
CA ALA A 105 20.18 0.95 -25.45
C ALA A 105 20.85 -0.33 -26.00
N ALA A 106 20.25 -1.50 -25.74
CA ALA A 106 20.72 -2.77 -26.27
C ALA A 106 20.61 -2.83 -27.81
N LEU A 107 19.49 -2.39 -28.38
CA LEU A 107 19.30 -2.32 -29.83
C LEU A 107 20.30 -1.39 -30.50
N PHE A 108 20.54 -0.21 -29.93
CA PHE A 108 21.52 0.73 -30.45
C PHE A 108 22.94 0.15 -30.44
N SER A 109 23.31 -0.52 -29.35
CA SER A 109 24.61 -1.18 -29.21
C SER A 109 24.79 -2.31 -30.24
N ALA A 110 23.75 -3.13 -30.45
CA ALA A 110 23.77 -4.20 -31.45
C ALA A 110 23.91 -3.65 -32.88
N ALA A 111 23.21 -2.56 -33.20
CA ALA A 111 23.32 -1.89 -34.49
C ALA A 111 24.74 -1.33 -34.72
N ALA A 112 25.31 -0.67 -33.72
CA ALA A 112 26.68 -0.14 -33.80
C ALA A 112 27.72 -1.26 -33.99
N MET A 113 27.58 -2.37 -33.26
CA MET A 113 28.42 -3.56 -33.44
C MET A 113 28.29 -4.13 -34.86
N GLY A 114 27.07 -4.23 -35.39
CA GLY A 114 26.84 -4.73 -36.76
C GLY A 114 27.48 -3.84 -37.83
N ILE A 115 27.36 -2.52 -37.70
CA ILE A 115 27.98 -1.55 -38.62
C ILE A 115 29.50 -1.63 -38.53
N GLY A 116 30.07 -1.65 -37.32
CA GLY A 116 31.51 -1.75 -37.11
C GLY A 116 32.09 -3.05 -37.69
N PHE A 117 31.37 -4.16 -37.52
CA PHE A 117 31.75 -5.46 -38.10
C PHE A 117 31.75 -5.44 -39.63
N LEU A 118 30.71 -4.88 -40.25
CA LEU A 118 30.62 -4.75 -41.72
C LEU A 118 31.72 -3.87 -42.30
N LEU A 119 32.02 -2.73 -41.66
CA LEU A 119 33.12 -1.85 -42.07
C LEU A 119 34.48 -2.54 -41.93
N GLY A 120 34.70 -3.30 -40.85
CA GLY A 120 35.92 -4.07 -40.65
C GLY A 120 36.11 -5.19 -41.69
N LEU A 121 35.02 -5.78 -42.20
CA LEU A 121 35.07 -6.74 -43.30
C LEU A 121 35.38 -6.09 -44.64
N LEU A 122 34.87 -4.89 -44.92
CA LEU A 122 35.09 -4.17 -46.17
C LEU A 122 36.47 -3.51 -46.26
N ALA A 123 37.07 -3.17 -45.12
CA ALA A 123 38.40 -2.55 -45.04
C ALA A 123 39.55 -3.56 -45.07
N ARG A 124 39.25 -4.86 -45.17
CA ARG A 124 40.21 -5.96 -45.23
C ARG A 124 40.32 -6.51 -46.64
#